data_AF-A0A367WQJ5-F1
#
_entry.id   AF-A0A367WQJ5-F1
#
_cell.length_a   1.000
_cell.length_b   1.000
_cell.length_c   1.000
_cell.angle_alpha   90.00
_cell.angle_beta   90.00
_cell.angle_gamma   90.00
#
_symmetry.space_group_name_H-M   'P 1'
#
loop_
_entity.id
_entity.type
_entity.pdbx_description
1 polymer ?
#
loop_
_entity_poly.entity_id
_entity_poly.type
_entity_poly.pdbx_seq_one_letter_code
_entity_poly.pdbx_strand_id
1 'polypeptide(L)'
;MTDDEINELRALLRAEAEGNFSFDRLYKPDAEAVCADFDGYAVTAHEMNVFHLNPESVPRLAVALMYYEDMCELCTPPLTEGRTLELIMKAKAIAPVEPFYGQELAFDGSLFHFTWFLWFAKTFADVSMREAYAFFRKYEAASLHLMQFADGS
;
A
#
# COMPACT_ATOMS: atom_id res chain seq x y z
N MET A 1 -12.56 -3.09 -16.47
CA MET A 1 -13.20 -3.26 -15.15
C MET A 1 -14.51 -2.47 -15.17
N THR A 2 -15.63 -3.05 -14.74
CA THR A 2 -16.92 -2.36 -14.63
C THR A 2 -17.08 -1.65 -13.28
N ASP A 3 -18.08 -0.77 -13.15
CA ASP A 3 -18.40 -0.12 -11.86
C ASP A 3 -18.76 -1.13 -10.77
N ASP A 4 -19.46 -2.22 -11.13
CA ASP A 4 -19.79 -3.31 -10.22
C ASP A 4 -18.52 -4.03 -9.73
N GLU A 5 -17.57 -4.31 -10.63
CA GLU A 5 -16.29 -4.91 -10.27
C GLU A 5 -15.46 -3.98 -9.37
N ILE A 6 -15.51 -2.66 -9.60
CA ILE A 6 -14.85 -1.67 -8.74
C ILE A 6 -15.46 -1.70 -7.34
N ASN A 7 -16.79 -1.72 -7.24
CA ASN A 7 -17.49 -1.79 -5.96
C ASN A 7 -17.26 -3.12 -5.24
N GLU A 8 -17.17 -4.22 -5.99
CA GLU A 8 -16.78 -5.54 -5.47
C GLU A 8 -15.37 -5.51 -4.87
N LEU A 9 -14.39 -4.97 -5.60
CA LEU A 9 -13.01 -4.86 -5.11
C LEU A 9 -12.91 -3.96 -3.87
N ARG A 10 -13.64 -2.85 -3.83
CA ARG A 10 -13.74 -1.99 -2.64
C ARG A 10 -14.27 -2.74 -1.42
N ALA A 11 -15.33 -3.52 -1.61
CA ALA A 11 -15.93 -4.31 -0.53
C ALA A 11 -14.97 -5.39 -0.01
N LEU A 12 -14.24 -6.06 -0.90
CA LEU A 12 -13.22 -7.05 -0.55
C LEU A 12 -12.08 -6.41 0.25
N LEU A 13 -11.54 -5.29 -0.22
CA LEU A 13 -10.47 -4.56 0.47
C LEU A 13 -10.89 -4.13 1.87
N ARG A 14 -12.13 -3.65 2.02
CA ARG A 14 -12.69 -3.28 3.32
C ARG A 14 -12.83 -4.48 4.25
N ALA A 15 -13.39 -5.59 3.76
CA ALA A 15 -13.55 -6.81 4.55
C ALA A 15 -12.20 -7.36 5.01
N GLU A 16 -11.19 -7.31 4.14
CA GLU A 16 -9.81 -7.70 4.44
C GLU A 16 -9.18 -6.82 5.52
N ALA A 17 -9.37 -5.48 5.40
CA ALA A 17 -8.87 -4.53 6.37
C ALA A 17 -9.52 -4.69 7.76
N GLU A 18 -10.79 -5.10 7.80
CA GLU A 18 -11.53 -5.37 9.03
C GLU A 18 -11.22 -6.76 9.63
N GLY A 19 -10.87 -7.74 8.79
CA GLY A 19 -10.69 -9.14 9.19
C GLY A 19 -9.24 -9.58 9.48
N ASN A 20 -8.27 -9.17 8.65
CA ASN A 20 -6.90 -9.68 8.70
C ASN A 20 -5.91 -8.71 9.37
N PHE A 21 -6.26 -7.42 9.43
CA PHE A 21 -5.45 -6.39 10.04
C PHE A 21 -6.11 -5.85 11.30
N SER A 22 -5.92 -6.55 12.43
CA SER A 22 -6.28 -5.98 13.73
C SER A 22 -5.46 -4.71 14.00
N PHE A 23 -6.16 -3.65 14.41
CA PHE A 23 -5.57 -2.41 14.91
C PHE A 23 -4.49 -2.67 15.96
N ASP A 24 -4.68 -3.66 16.82
CA ASP A 24 -3.77 -3.96 17.93
C ASP A 24 -2.39 -4.48 17.45
N ARG A 25 -2.31 -4.99 16.22
CA ARG A 25 -1.06 -5.49 15.62
C ARG A 25 -0.37 -4.45 14.75
N LEU A 26 -1.16 -3.59 14.10
CA LEU A 26 -0.65 -2.52 13.25
C LEU A 26 -0.26 -1.27 14.04
N TYR A 27 -1.00 -0.95 15.10
CA TYR A 27 -0.73 0.18 15.97
C TYR A 27 -0.01 -0.29 17.23
N LYS A 28 1.23 0.14 17.41
CA LYS A 28 2.08 -0.24 18.56
C LYS A 28 2.41 1.00 19.40
N PRO A 29 1.57 1.36 20.39
CA PRO A 29 1.73 2.58 21.17
C PRO A 29 2.93 2.54 22.14
N ASP A 30 3.30 1.35 22.61
CA ASP A 30 4.34 1.18 23.65
C ASP A 30 5.75 0.94 23.08
N ALA A 31 5.92 0.96 21.76
CA ALA A 31 7.22 0.83 21.11
C ALA A 31 7.97 2.17 21.19
N GLU A 32 8.67 2.41 22.30
CA GLU A 32 9.68 3.47 22.38
C GLU A 32 10.82 3.16 21.42
N ALA A 33 11.13 4.13 20.56
CA ALA A 33 12.21 4.19 19.58
C ALA A 33 11.93 3.56 18.19
N VAL A 34 12.32 4.36 17.18
CA VAL A 34 12.24 4.20 15.72
C VAL A 34 13.00 2.97 15.16
N CYS A 35 13.27 1.94 15.97
CA CYS A 35 14.04 0.76 15.59
C CYS A 35 13.47 -0.51 16.24
N ALA A 36 12.56 -1.24 15.58
CA ALA A 36 12.40 -2.68 15.83
C ALA A 36 11.46 -3.40 14.86
N ASP A 37 10.47 -2.72 14.27
CA ASP A 37 9.55 -3.38 13.36
C ASP A 37 9.93 -3.11 11.92
N PHE A 38 10.63 -4.08 11.33
CA PHE A 38 10.87 -4.22 9.89
C PHE A 38 9.59 -4.45 9.08
N ASP A 39 8.43 -4.21 9.69
CA ASP A 39 7.13 -4.37 9.08
C ASP A 39 6.77 -3.08 8.34
N GLY A 40 6.89 -3.14 7.01
CA GLY A 40 6.50 -2.05 6.11
C GLY A 40 5.05 -1.62 6.32
N TYR A 41 4.19 -2.51 6.83
CA TYR A 41 2.75 -2.32 6.99
C TYR A 41 2.34 -1.78 8.36
N ALA A 42 3.05 -2.14 9.44
CA ALA A 42 2.77 -1.65 10.80
C ALA A 42 3.15 -0.17 10.97
N VAL A 43 2.48 0.56 11.87
CA VAL A 43 2.79 1.97 12.16
C VAL A 43 2.78 2.20 13.67
N THR A 44 3.93 2.60 14.22
CA THR A 44 4.08 2.96 15.64
C THR A 44 3.38 4.28 15.97
N ALA A 45 3.05 4.52 17.25
CA ALA A 45 2.47 5.81 17.65
C ALA A 45 3.38 7.01 17.33
N HIS A 46 4.70 6.82 17.34
CA HIS A 46 5.64 7.87 16.93
C HIS A 46 5.50 8.18 15.43
N GLU A 47 5.48 7.17 14.58
CA GLU A 47 5.29 7.34 13.13
C GLU A 47 3.93 7.94 12.81
N MET A 48 2.88 7.55 13.54
CA MET A 48 1.56 8.18 13.43
C MET A 48 1.63 9.69 13.68
N ASN A 49 2.41 10.13 14.67
CA ASN A 49 2.61 11.55 14.96
C ASN A 49 3.45 12.27 13.91
N VAL A 50 4.53 11.64 13.41
CA VAL A 50 5.44 12.24 12.41
C VAL A 50 4.77 12.36 11.04
N PHE A 51 4.12 11.29 10.58
CA PHE A 51 3.43 11.25 9.30
C PHE A 51 1.98 11.78 9.40
N HIS A 52 1.53 12.11 10.61
CA HIS A 52 0.20 12.61 10.92
C HIS A 52 -0.91 11.70 10.34
N LEU A 53 -0.73 10.38 10.43
CA LEU A 53 -1.67 9.39 9.91
C LEU A 53 -2.90 9.30 10.83
N ASN A 54 -4.09 9.07 10.26
CA ASN A 54 -5.26 8.73 11.06
C ASN A 54 -5.20 7.23 11.38
N PRO A 55 -5.25 6.82 12.66
CA PRO A 55 -5.29 5.41 13.03
C PRO A 55 -6.33 4.66 12.19
N GLU A 56 -7.57 5.14 12.13
CA GLU A 56 -8.71 4.51 11.43
C GLU A 56 -8.44 4.18 9.94
N SER A 57 -7.50 4.90 9.31
CA SER A 57 -7.13 4.69 7.91
C SER A 57 -6.02 3.65 7.72
N VAL A 58 -5.24 3.33 8.76
CA VAL A 58 -4.03 2.49 8.66
C VAL A 58 -4.31 1.08 8.11
N PRO A 59 -5.33 0.32 8.58
CA PRO A 59 -5.61 -1.00 8.01
C PRO A 59 -5.98 -0.94 6.53
N ARG A 60 -6.78 0.06 6.12
CA ARG A 60 -7.16 0.26 4.72
C ARG A 60 -5.95 0.61 3.85
N LEU A 61 -5.02 1.41 4.38
CA LEU A 61 -3.76 1.75 3.71
C LEU A 61 -2.83 0.54 3.58
N ALA A 62 -2.71 -0.28 4.62
CA ALA A 62 -1.91 -1.50 4.62
C ALA A 62 -2.43 -2.52 3.58
N VAL A 63 -3.74 -2.79 3.57
CA VAL A 63 -4.34 -3.67 2.55
C VAL A 63 -4.22 -3.08 1.16
N ALA A 64 -4.42 -1.77 1.00
CA ALA A 64 -4.24 -1.12 -0.29
C ALA A 64 -2.82 -1.31 -0.83
N LEU A 65 -1.81 -1.22 0.03
CA LEU A 65 -0.42 -1.44 -0.35
C LEU A 65 -0.17 -2.90 -0.72
N MET A 66 -0.68 -3.84 0.08
CA MET A 66 -0.57 -5.28 -0.18
C MET A 66 -1.16 -5.67 -1.55
N TYR A 67 -2.38 -5.20 -1.84
CA TYR A 67 -3.06 -5.48 -3.11
C TYR A 67 -2.37 -4.75 -4.27
N TYR A 68 -1.79 -3.58 -4.01
CA TYR A 68 -0.98 -2.85 -4.99
C TYR A 68 0.33 -3.57 -5.31
N GLU A 69 1.00 -4.16 -4.32
CA GLU A 69 2.19 -5.01 -4.53
C GLU A 69 1.86 -6.25 -5.38
N ASP A 70 0.71 -6.88 -5.14
CA ASP A 70 0.20 -7.95 -6.00
C ASP A 70 -0.08 -7.43 -7.43
N MET A 71 -0.73 -6.26 -7.58
CA MET A 71 -0.98 -5.63 -8.88
C MET A 71 0.31 -5.34 -9.66
N CYS A 72 1.39 -5.02 -8.95
CA CYS A 72 2.74 -4.83 -9.48
C CYS A 72 3.51 -6.15 -9.67
N GLU A 73 2.91 -7.29 -9.31
CA GLU A 73 3.52 -8.61 -9.40
C GLU A 73 4.85 -8.73 -8.60
N LEU A 74 4.95 -7.99 -7.48
CA LEU A 74 6.17 -7.98 -6.63
C LEU A 74 6.28 -9.20 -5.71
N CYS A 75 5.17 -9.91 -5.47
CA CYS A 75 5.11 -11.07 -4.60
C CYS A 75 4.99 -12.36 -5.42
N THR A 76 5.82 -13.36 -5.13
CA THR A 76 5.72 -14.70 -5.74
C THR A 76 5.84 -15.78 -4.65
N PRO A 77 4.76 -16.51 -4.31
CA PRO A 77 3.40 -16.39 -4.88
C PRO A 77 2.71 -15.07 -4.48
N PRO A 78 1.64 -14.66 -5.19
CA PRO A 78 0.81 -13.51 -4.81
C PRO A 78 0.26 -13.65 -3.37
N LEU A 79 0.06 -12.51 -2.71
CA LEU A 79 -0.50 -12.43 -1.35
C LEU A 79 -2.02 -12.67 -1.35
N THR A 80 -2.69 -12.38 -2.47
CA THR A 80 -4.12 -12.62 -2.71
C THR A 80 -4.35 -13.73 -3.73
N GLU A 81 -5.53 -14.36 -3.66
CA GLU A 81 -5.90 -15.45 -4.57
C GLU A 81 -7.35 -15.33 -5.08
N GLY A 82 -7.69 -16.19 -6.05
CA GLY A 82 -9.06 -16.32 -6.57
C GLY A 82 -9.63 -15.04 -7.17
N ARG A 83 -10.87 -14.70 -6.80
CA ARG A 83 -11.60 -13.56 -7.34
C ARG A 83 -10.95 -12.22 -7.00
N THR A 84 -10.37 -12.10 -5.81
CA THR A 84 -9.66 -10.88 -5.39
C THR A 84 -8.47 -10.62 -6.30
N LEU A 85 -7.62 -11.63 -6.54
CA LEU A 85 -6.49 -11.51 -7.45
C LEU A 85 -6.93 -11.17 -8.88
N GLU A 86 -7.99 -11.80 -9.39
CA GLU A 86 -8.54 -11.49 -10.71
C GLU A 86 -8.93 -10.00 -10.84
N LEU A 87 -9.61 -9.46 -9.84
CA LEU A 87 -10.03 -8.06 -9.81
C LEU A 87 -8.84 -7.09 -9.70
N ILE A 88 -7.83 -7.44 -8.89
CA ILE A 88 -6.59 -6.68 -8.78
C ILE A 88 -5.89 -6.62 -10.14
N MET A 89 -5.77 -7.74 -10.84
CA MET A 89 -5.18 -7.76 -12.18
C MET A 89 -5.99 -6.95 -13.20
N LYS A 90 -7.32 -6.93 -13.08
CA LYS A 90 -8.18 -6.05 -13.90
C LYS A 90 -8.00 -4.57 -13.59
N ALA A 91 -7.65 -4.20 -12.36
CA ALA A 91 -7.39 -2.82 -11.98
C ALA A 91 -6.19 -2.24 -12.74
N LYS A 92 -5.17 -3.05 -13.05
CA LYS A 92 -4.00 -2.67 -13.87
C LYS A 92 -4.40 -2.04 -15.20
N ALA A 93 -5.43 -2.59 -15.87
CA ALA A 93 -5.88 -2.14 -17.17
C ALA A 93 -6.63 -0.78 -17.14
N ILE A 94 -7.05 -0.32 -15.96
CA ILE A 94 -7.75 0.97 -15.80
C ILE A 94 -6.90 2.00 -15.03
N ALA A 95 -5.65 1.68 -14.71
CA ALA A 95 -4.73 2.61 -14.08
C ALA A 95 -4.50 3.83 -14.98
N PRO A 96 -4.47 5.05 -14.42
CA PRO A 96 -4.28 6.26 -15.20
C PRO A 96 -2.88 6.28 -15.81
N VAL A 97 -2.78 6.82 -17.01
CA VAL A 97 -1.49 7.17 -17.62
C VAL A 97 -0.86 8.30 -16.81
N GLU A 98 0.43 8.17 -16.52
CA GLU A 98 1.18 9.14 -15.72
C GLU A 98 2.11 9.97 -16.62
N PRO A 99 2.11 11.30 -16.48
CA PRO A 99 3.05 12.15 -17.20
C PRO A 99 4.41 12.21 -16.50
N PHE A 100 5.43 11.55 -17.06
CA PHE A 100 6.79 11.50 -16.51
C PHE A 100 7.80 12.16 -17.46
N TYR A 101 8.44 13.26 -17.04
CA TYR A 101 9.44 13.98 -17.84
C TYR A 101 9.03 14.25 -19.30
N GLY A 102 7.75 14.60 -19.52
CA GLY A 102 7.21 14.89 -20.86
C GLY A 102 6.84 13.65 -21.69
N GLN A 103 6.84 12.47 -21.08
CA GLN A 103 6.36 11.22 -21.68
C GLN A 103 5.11 10.74 -20.95
N GLU A 104 4.26 10.00 -21.66
CA GLU A 104 3.11 9.31 -21.09
C GLU A 104 3.52 7.88 -20.73
N LEU A 105 3.51 7.56 -19.43
CA LEU A 105 3.79 6.23 -18.91
C LEU A 105 2.49 5.51 -18.60
N ALA A 106 2.25 4.41 -19.31
CA ALA A 106 1.24 3.45 -18.91
C ALA A 106 1.78 2.56 -17.78
N PHE A 107 0.86 2.03 -16.97
CA PHE A 107 1.19 1.05 -15.95
C PHE A 107 1.82 -0.21 -16.56
N ASP A 108 1.31 -0.63 -17.72
CA ASP A 108 1.79 -1.80 -18.45
C ASP A 108 3.20 -1.50 -19.01
N GLY A 109 4.22 -2.06 -18.36
CA GLY A 109 5.63 -1.82 -18.66
C GLY A 109 6.40 -0.98 -17.64
N SER A 110 5.75 -0.56 -16.54
CA SER A 110 6.37 0.28 -15.52
C SER A 110 6.58 -0.44 -14.19
N LEU A 111 7.62 -0.02 -13.47
CA LEU A 111 7.94 -0.50 -12.13
C LEU A 111 6.94 0.04 -11.10
N PHE A 112 6.93 -0.58 -9.92
CA PHE A 112 6.24 -0.07 -8.72
C PHE A 112 6.49 1.43 -8.53
N HIS A 113 5.43 2.24 -8.51
CA HIS A 113 5.53 3.70 -8.52
C HIS A 113 4.45 4.36 -7.66
N PHE A 114 4.86 5.37 -6.89
CA PHE A 114 4.00 5.97 -5.87
C PHE A 114 2.69 6.53 -6.43
N THR A 115 2.69 7.12 -7.63
CA THR A 115 1.48 7.75 -8.21
C THR A 115 0.34 6.75 -8.42
N TRP A 116 0.66 5.53 -8.88
CA TRP A 116 -0.34 4.49 -9.04
C TRP A 116 -0.79 3.92 -7.71
N PHE A 117 0.09 3.85 -6.71
CA PHE A 117 -0.36 3.55 -5.34
C PHE A 117 -1.36 4.60 -4.84
N LEU A 118 -1.07 5.90 -5.00
CA LEU A 118 -1.98 6.97 -4.59
C LEU A 118 -3.34 6.86 -5.30
N TRP A 119 -3.33 6.58 -6.60
CA TRP A 119 -4.54 6.33 -7.36
C TRP A 119 -5.29 5.10 -6.85
N PHE A 120 -4.60 3.98 -6.64
CA PHE A 120 -5.19 2.73 -6.19
C PHE A 120 -5.83 2.89 -4.81
N ALA A 121 -5.11 3.45 -3.85
CA ALA A 121 -5.58 3.70 -2.50
C ALA A 121 -6.82 4.62 -2.49
N LYS A 122 -6.80 5.71 -3.27
CA LYS A 122 -7.97 6.58 -3.40
C LYS A 122 -9.16 5.87 -4.05
N THR A 123 -8.90 5.07 -5.09
CA THR A 123 -9.96 4.46 -5.90
C THR A 123 -10.62 3.29 -5.19
N PHE A 124 -9.85 2.43 -4.55
CA PHE A 124 -10.34 1.15 -4.00
C PHE A 124 -10.40 1.10 -2.48
N ALA A 125 -9.61 1.91 -1.77
CA ALA A 125 -9.59 1.92 -0.29
C ALA A 125 -10.30 3.12 0.34
N ASP A 126 -10.80 4.06 -0.48
CA ASP A 126 -11.51 5.26 -0.04
C ASP A 126 -10.72 6.08 1.00
N VAL A 127 -9.40 6.18 0.78
CA VAL A 127 -8.50 7.00 1.60
C VAL A 127 -8.07 8.24 0.84
N SER A 128 -7.74 9.30 1.58
CA SER A 128 -7.24 10.52 0.94
C SER A 128 -5.86 10.28 0.31
N MET A 129 -5.57 10.97 -0.80
CA MET A 129 -4.21 10.94 -1.41
C MET A 129 -3.13 11.37 -0.43
N ARG A 130 -3.46 12.26 0.51
CA ARG A 130 -2.55 12.75 1.54
C ARG A 130 -2.17 11.66 2.54
N GLU A 131 -3.15 10.87 2.99
CA GLU A 131 -2.89 9.72 3.88
C GLU A 131 -2.14 8.61 3.15
N ALA A 132 -2.53 8.31 1.90
CA ALA A 132 -1.80 7.37 1.05
C ALA A 132 -0.34 7.79 0.88
N TYR A 133 -0.09 9.06 0.57
CA TYR A 133 1.27 9.58 0.44
C TYR A 133 2.07 9.43 1.74
N ALA A 134 1.50 9.85 2.87
CA ALA A 134 2.15 9.75 4.17
C ALA A 134 2.51 8.29 4.53
N PHE A 135 1.59 7.36 4.27
CA PHE A 135 1.82 5.93 4.51
C PHE A 135 2.89 5.34 3.57
N PHE A 136 2.85 5.68 2.28
CA PHE A 136 3.86 5.25 1.32
C PHE A 136 5.26 5.75 1.70
N ARG A 137 5.38 7.01 2.13
CA ARG A 137 6.66 7.56 2.60
C ARG A 137 7.18 6.86 3.85
N LYS A 138 6.29 6.47 4.77
CA LYS A 138 6.65 5.61 5.91
C LYS A 138 7.14 4.25 5.43
N TYR A 139 6.41 3.61 4.51
CA TYR A 139 6.78 2.32 3.95
C TYR A 139 8.17 2.38 3.29
N GLU A 140 8.42 3.37 2.43
CA GLU A 140 9.74 3.58 1.82
C GLU A 140 10.83 3.80 2.88
N ALA A 141 10.57 4.61 3.91
CA ALA A 141 11.53 4.84 4.99
C ALA A 141 11.88 3.54 5.72
N ALA A 142 10.89 2.69 6.02
CA ALA A 142 11.11 1.37 6.61
C ALA A 142 11.92 0.46 5.67
N SER A 143 11.66 0.49 4.36
CA SER A 143 12.39 -0.28 3.36
C SER A 143 13.84 0.22 3.14
N LEU A 144 14.10 1.53 3.29
CA LEU A 144 15.45 2.10 3.16
C LEU A 144 16.40 1.59 4.26
N HIS A 145 15.89 1.28 5.44
CA HIS A 145 16.67 0.68 6.53
C HIS A 145 17.14 -0.76 6.24
N LEU A 146 16.64 -1.41 5.18
CA LEU A 146 17.07 -2.74 4.73
C LEU A 146 18.34 -2.72 3.85
N MET A 147 18.78 -1.55 3.37
CA MET A 147 20.08 -1.41 2.71
C MET A 147 21.18 -1.20 3.75
N GLN A 148 21.44 -2.21 4.59
CA GLN A 148 22.77 -2.33 5.15
C GLN A 148 23.70 -2.63 3.98
N PHE A 149 24.40 -1.61 3.48
CA PHE A 149 25.53 -1.85 2.62
C PHE A 149 26.53 -2.70 3.41
N ALA A 150 27.00 -3.79 2.80
CA ALA A 150 28.16 -4.50 3.30
C ALA A 150 29.39 -3.60 3.10
N ASP A 151 29.45 -2.52 3.86
CA ASP A 151 30.64 -1.71 4.00
C ASP A 151 31.61 -2.61 4.76
N GLY A 152 32.46 -3.29 3.99
CA GLY A 152 33.16 -4.51 4.34
C GLY A 152 33.72 -4.55 5.76
N SER A 153 33.28 -5.55 6.51
CA SER A 153 34.01 -6.10 7.66
C SER A 153 35.33 -6.73 7.25
#